data_AF-A0A094H7N7-F1
#
_entry.id   AF-A0A094H7N7-F1
#
_cell.length_a   1.000
_cell.length_b   1.000
_cell.length_c   1.000
_cell.angle_alpha   90.00
_cell.angle_beta   90.00
_cell.angle_gamma   90.00
#
_symmetry.space_group_name_H-M   'P 1'
#
loop_
_entity.id
_entity.type
_entity.pdbx_description
1 polymer ?
#
loop_
_entity_poly.entity_id
_entity_poly.type
_entity_poly.pdbx_seq_one_letter_code
_entity_poly.pdbx_strand_id
1 'polypeptide(L)'
;MHFSKASTMPKASLLLLLSRALCSPLAITVVNLSAQANSAARPIPKDMAALSIEFCYAKDYLGDVDSPNVLSLNLLQNIEDIVGNPPIIRLGGHTQDAASFCDGCPETLNNTFTPGNDEAIAVSYNRNFFTVLNENVPPRQEFIFGLN
;
A
#
# COMPACT_ATOMS: atom_id res chain seq x y z
N MET A 1 -39.82 92.88 3.72
CA MET A 1 -38.39 93.06 3.38
C MET A 1 -37.96 91.91 2.49
N HIS A 2 -37.34 92.24 1.35
CA HIS A 2 -37.02 91.36 0.23
C HIS A 2 -35.51 91.01 0.23
N PHE A 3 -35.22 89.77 -0.18
CA PHE A 3 -33.98 89.13 -0.64
C PHE A 3 -32.61 89.85 -0.65
N SER A 4 -31.57 89.11 -0.21
CA SER A 4 -30.25 88.87 -0.87
C SER A 4 -29.23 88.38 0.17
N LYS A 5 -28.19 87.58 -0.07
CA LYS A 5 -27.67 86.77 -1.20
C LYS A 5 -26.58 85.87 -0.61
N ALA A 6 -26.36 84.68 -1.18
CA ALA A 6 -25.34 83.72 -0.76
C ALA A 6 -23.91 84.20 -1.07
N SER A 7 -22.94 83.76 -0.25
CA SER A 7 -21.49 83.83 -0.50
C SER A 7 -20.84 82.48 -0.19
N THR A 8 -20.00 82.03 -1.11
CA THR A 8 -19.36 80.72 -1.25
C THR A 8 -18.01 80.63 -0.53
N MET A 9 -17.70 79.49 0.09
CA MET A 9 -16.32 79.06 0.43
C MET A 9 -16.03 77.70 -0.22
N PRO A 10 -14.80 77.44 -0.71
CA PRO A 10 -14.48 76.19 -1.39
C PRO A 10 -14.23 75.08 -0.36
N LYS A 11 -14.84 73.91 -0.58
CA LYS A 11 -14.55 72.69 0.17
C LYS A 11 -13.31 72.04 -0.44
N ALA A 12 -12.22 71.96 0.32
CA ALA A 12 -11.09 71.11 -0.01
C ALA A 12 -11.55 69.64 0.07
N SER A 13 -11.51 68.93 -1.06
CA SER A 13 -11.89 67.52 -1.15
C SER A 13 -10.64 66.67 -0.95
N LEU A 14 -10.59 65.95 0.17
CA LEU A 14 -9.55 64.98 0.50
C LEU A 14 -9.83 63.69 -0.28
N LEU A 15 -9.05 63.45 -1.34
CA LEU A 15 -9.20 62.27 -2.19
C LEU A 15 -8.51 61.06 -1.52
N LEU A 16 -9.31 60.17 -0.92
CA LEU A 16 -8.83 58.91 -0.35
C LEU A 16 -8.65 57.89 -1.48
N LEU A 17 -7.40 57.52 -1.80
CA LEU A 17 -7.08 56.47 -2.76
C LEU A 17 -7.31 55.09 -2.11
N LEU A 18 -8.45 54.45 -2.40
CA LEU A 18 -8.64 53.03 -2.12
C LEU A 18 -7.89 52.21 -3.18
N SER A 19 -6.81 51.54 -2.76
CA SER A 19 -6.15 50.51 -3.56
C SER A 19 -7.09 49.31 -3.72
N ARG A 20 -7.69 49.17 -4.91
CA ARG A 20 -8.44 47.96 -5.30
C ARG A 20 -7.43 46.85 -5.58
N ALA A 21 -7.29 45.90 -4.66
CA ALA A 21 -6.63 44.63 -4.96
C ALA A 21 -7.46 43.89 -6.03
N LEU A 22 -6.90 43.73 -7.22
CA LEU A 22 -7.48 42.87 -8.26
C LEU A 22 -7.27 41.42 -7.83
N CYS A 23 -8.31 40.79 -7.26
CA CYS A 23 -8.36 39.35 -7.14
C CYS A 23 -8.64 38.77 -8.53
N SER A 24 -7.60 38.29 -9.22
CA SER A 24 -7.79 37.52 -10.45
C SER A 24 -8.46 36.19 -10.12
N PRO A 25 -9.54 35.79 -10.81
CA PRO A 25 -10.13 34.48 -10.60
C PRO A 25 -9.15 33.41 -11.07
N LEU A 26 -8.88 32.42 -10.22
CA LEU A 26 -8.15 31.22 -10.60
C LEU A 26 -9.01 30.49 -11.65
N ALA A 27 -8.48 30.29 -12.85
CA ALA A 27 -9.17 29.51 -13.87
C ALA A 27 -9.18 28.05 -13.42
N ILE A 28 -10.34 27.57 -12.96
CA ILE A 28 -10.57 26.16 -12.65
C ILE A 28 -10.90 25.46 -13.96
N THR A 29 -9.95 24.72 -14.52
CA THR A 29 -10.21 23.79 -15.61
C THR A 29 -10.84 22.53 -15.02
N VAL A 30 -12.17 22.42 -15.13
CA VAL A 30 -12.87 21.16 -14.83
C VAL A 30 -12.66 20.22 -16.01
N VAL A 31 -11.82 19.20 -15.83
CA VAL A 31 -11.68 18.12 -16.78
C VAL A 31 -12.89 17.19 -16.62
N ASN A 32 -13.89 17.34 -17.48
CA ASN A 32 -14.97 16.39 -17.58
C ASN A 32 -14.47 15.14 -18.30
N LEU A 33 -14.17 14.09 -17.54
CA LEU A 33 -13.96 12.76 -18.08
C LEU A 33 -15.31 12.22 -18.57
N SER A 34 -15.50 12.12 -19.88
CA SER A 34 -16.58 11.31 -20.42
C SER A 34 -16.22 9.85 -20.16
N ALA A 35 -16.92 9.20 -19.23
CA ALA A 35 -16.82 7.77 -19.04
C ALA A 35 -17.36 7.08 -20.31
N GLN A 36 -16.49 6.83 -21.28
CA GLN A 36 -16.80 5.97 -22.40
C GLN A 36 -16.80 4.53 -21.85
N ALA A 37 -17.94 4.08 -21.35
CA ALA A 37 -18.11 2.70 -20.90
C ALA A 37 -17.99 1.78 -22.11
N ASN A 38 -16.77 1.35 -22.45
CA ASN A 38 -16.59 0.25 -23.38
C ASN A 38 -17.18 -1.00 -22.73
N SER A 39 -18.36 -1.43 -23.22
CA SER A 39 -19.08 -2.63 -22.76
C SER A 39 -18.28 -3.94 -22.87
N ALA A 40 -17.05 -3.89 -23.40
CA ALA A 40 -16.14 -5.03 -23.52
C ALA A 40 -15.08 -5.11 -22.39
N ALA A 41 -14.98 -4.11 -21.50
CA ALA A 41 -13.99 -4.13 -20.42
C ALA A 41 -14.37 -5.15 -19.34
N ARG A 42 -13.44 -6.02 -18.94
CA ARG A 42 -13.63 -6.94 -17.81
C ARG A 42 -13.39 -6.20 -16.49
N PRO A 43 -14.21 -6.41 -15.45
CA PRO A 43 -13.92 -5.90 -14.11
C PRO A 43 -12.54 -6.37 -13.63
N ILE A 44 -11.78 -5.48 -13.00
CA ILE A 44 -10.54 -5.86 -12.31
C ILE A 44 -10.93 -6.56 -11.00
N PRO A 45 -10.51 -7.82 -10.80
CA PRO A 45 -10.73 -8.52 -9.54
C PRO A 45 -10.06 -7.78 -8.39
N LYS A 46 -10.71 -7.71 -7.23
CA LYS A 46 -10.15 -7.01 -6.05
C LYS A 46 -8.89 -7.70 -5.51
N ASP A 47 -8.82 -9.01 -5.70
CA ASP A 47 -7.72 -9.93 -5.40
C ASP A 47 -6.64 -10.00 -6.50
N MET A 48 -6.59 -9.03 -7.42
CA MET A 48 -5.57 -9.03 -8.48
C MET A 48 -4.13 -8.88 -7.94
N ALA A 49 -3.95 -8.25 -6.77
CA ALA A 49 -2.64 -8.07 -6.17
C ALA A 49 -2.18 -9.35 -5.44
N ALA A 50 -0.95 -9.77 -5.72
CA ALA A 50 -0.30 -10.91 -5.08
C ALA A 50 1.11 -10.52 -4.61
N LEU A 51 1.59 -11.20 -3.58
CA LEU A 51 2.95 -11.08 -3.07
C LEU A 51 3.73 -12.33 -3.47
N SER A 52 4.99 -12.16 -3.89
CA SER A 52 5.92 -13.28 -4.08
C SER A 52 7.04 -13.13 -3.06
N ILE A 53 7.29 -14.17 -2.29
CA ILE A 53 8.35 -14.24 -1.29
C ILE A 53 9.26 -15.42 -1.66
N GLU A 54 10.57 -15.17 -1.69
CA GLU A 54 11.56 -16.26 -1.81
C GLU A 54 11.39 -17.22 -0.63
N PHE A 55 11.40 -18.53 -0.89
CA PHE A 55 11.07 -19.57 0.07
C PHE A 55 11.90 -19.44 1.34
N CYS A 56 13.20 -19.14 1.20
CA CYS A 56 14.11 -18.94 2.33
C CYS A 56 13.70 -17.79 3.28
N TYR A 57 13.00 -16.77 2.79
CA TYR A 57 12.62 -15.60 3.58
C TYR A 57 11.21 -15.71 4.19
N ALA A 58 10.50 -16.82 3.98
CA ALA A 58 9.14 -16.99 4.48
C ALA A 58 9.04 -16.77 6.00
N LYS A 59 10.00 -17.31 6.78
CA LYS A 59 10.06 -17.11 8.23
C LYS A 59 10.36 -15.66 8.62
N ASP A 60 11.15 -14.92 7.85
CA ASP A 60 11.46 -13.52 8.17
C ASP A 60 10.23 -12.62 8.02
N TYR A 61 9.41 -12.90 6.99
CA TYR A 61 8.18 -12.17 6.75
C TYR A 61 7.03 -12.62 7.67
N LEU A 62 6.89 -13.91 7.96
CA LEU A 62 5.73 -14.43 8.69
C LEU A 62 6.02 -14.67 10.19
N GLY A 63 7.28 -14.69 10.60
CA GLY A 63 7.71 -15.06 11.94
C GLY A 63 7.81 -16.57 12.14
N ASP A 64 7.80 -16.99 13.41
CA ASP A 64 7.88 -18.40 13.83
C ASP A 64 6.65 -18.78 14.66
N VAL A 65 6.55 -20.06 15.04
CA VAL A 65 5.51 -20.55 15.94
C VAL A 65 5.54 -19.76 17.25
N ASP A 66 4.36 -19.33 17.71
CA ASP A 66 4.17 -18.47 18.89
C ASP A 66 4.92 -17.12 18.84
N SER A 67 5.44 -16.72 17.66
CA SER A 67 6.22 -15.50 17.46
C SER A 67 5.98 -14.91 16.07
N PRO A 68 4.75 -14.45 15.76
CA PRO A 68 4.42 -13.86 14.47
C PRO A 68 5.17 -12.54 14.22
N ASN A 69 5.47 -12.27 12.95
CA ASN A 69 5.94 -10.95 12.56
C ASN A 69 4.75 -9.97 12.56
N VAL A 70 4.65 -9.17 13.62
CA VAL A 70 3.53 -8.23 13.85
C VAL A 70 3.40 -7.20 12.72
N LEU A 71 4.50 -6.76 12.11
CA LEU A 71 4.46 -5.79 11.02
C LEU A 71 3.77 -6.39 9.79
N SER A 72 4.21 -7.57 9.36
CA SER A 72 3.63 -8.26 8.20
C SER A 72 2.19 -8.68 8.45
N LEU A 73 1.88 -9.21 9.64
CA LEU A 73 0.51 -9.58 10.00
C LEU A 73 -0.44 -8.39 9.91
N ASN A 74 -0.05 -7.24 10.47
CA ASN A 74 -0.84 -6.01 10.39
C ASN A 74 -0.97 -5.50 8.95
N LEU A 75 0.09 -5.61 8.14
CA LEU A 75 0.03 -5.23 6.73
C LEU A 75 -0.99 -6.07 5.95
N LEU A 76 -0.95 -7.39 6.11
CA LEU A 76 -1.88 -8.30 5.44
C LEU A 76 -3.33 -8.05 5.89
N GLN A 77 -3.55 -7.84 7.19
CA GLN A 77 -4.87 -7.51 7.73
C GLN A 77 -5.39 -6.19 7.16
N ASN A 78 -4.55 -5.15 7.10
CA ASN A 78 -4.94 -3.86 6.53
C ASN A 78 -5.33 -3.97 5.05
N ILE A 79 -4.62 -4.80 4.28
CA ILE A 79 -4.98 -5.05 2.87
C ILE A 79 -6.34 -5.73 2.79
N GLU A 80 -6.58 -6.75 3.61
CA GLU A 80 -7.88 -7.42 3.68
C GLU A 80 -9.00 -6.45 4.06
N ASP A 81 -8.79 -5.58 5.05
CA ASP A 81 -9.80 -4.63 5.51
C ASP A 81 -10.18 -3.60 4.43
N ILE A 82 -9.22 -3.21 3.56
CA ILE A 82 -9.43 -2.24 2.48
C ILE A 82 -10.07 -2.91 1.25
N VAL A 83 -9.58 -4.10 0.88
CA VAL A 83 -9.88 -4.75 -0.41
C VAL A 83 -10.99 -5.79 -0.28
N GLY A 84 -11.18 -6.33 0.92
CA GLY A 84 -12.12 -7.40 1.27
C GLY A 84 -11.50 -8.80 1.26
N ASN A 85 -10.25 -8.95 0.80
CA ASN A 85 -9.48 -10.21 0.77
C ASN A 85 -7.99 -9.90 1.01
N PRO A 86 -7.23 -10.78 1.70
CA PRO A 86 -5.78 -10.65 1.75
C PRO A 86 -5.16 -10.95 0.36
N PRO A 87 -3.95 -10.45 0.06
CA PRO A 87 -3.28 -10.77 -1.19
C PRO A 87 -2.86 -12.24 -1.20
N ILE A 88 -2.94 -12.93 -2.34
CA ILE A 88 -2.38 -14.29 -2.45
C ILE A 88 -0.87 -14.20 -2.27
N ILE A 89 -0.29 -15.07 -1.44
CA ILE A 89 1.15 -15.14 -1.22
C ILE A 89 1.73 -16.35 -1.97
N ARG A 90 2.63 -16.11 -2.91
CA ARG A 90 3.45 -17.16 -3.53
C ARG A 90 4.73 -17.33 -2.73
N LEU A 91 4.96 -18.53 -2.22
CA LEU A 91 6.23 -18.94 -1.62
C LEU A 91 7.00 -19.74 -2.67
N GLY A 92 8.20 -19.32 -3.03
CA GLY A 92 8.99 -20.07 -4.00
C GLY A 92 10.25 -19.33 -4.41
N GLY A 93 10.46 -19.20 -5.71
CA GLY A 93 11.61 -18.49 -6.26
C GLY A 93 12.76 -19.44 -6.52
N HIS A 94 13.97 -18.93 -6.69
CA HIS A 94 15.12 -19.82 -6.90
C HIS A 94 15.36 -20.71 -5.68
N THR A 95 15.12 -20.16 -4.48
CA THR A 95 15.34 -20.90 -3.23
C THR A 95 14.34 -22.03 -2.99
N GLN A 96 13.26 -22.13 -3.79
CA GLN A 96 12.36 -23.29 -3.76
C GLN A 96 13.06 -24.57 -4.25
N ASP A 97 13.92 -24.45 -5.26
CA ASP A 97 14.61 -25.59 -5.88
C ASP A 97 15.70 -26.15 -4.94
N ALA A 98 16.07 -25.38 -3.91
CA ALA A 98 16.97 -25.78 -2.85
C ALA A 98 16.25 -26.17 -1.56
N ALA A 99 14.90 -26.13 -1.53
CA ALA A 99 14.11 -26.42 -0.36
C ALA A 99 13.86 -27.93 -0.19
N SER A 100 13.98 -28.42 1.03
CA SER A 100 13.71 -29.82 1.39
C SER A 100 12.96 -29.92 2.72
N PHE A 101 11.87 -30.70 2.71
CA PHE A 101 11.14 -31.00 3.94
C PHE A 101 11.96 -31.93 4.84
N CYS A 102 12.01 -31.62 6.13
CA CYS A 102 12.76 -32.33 7.15
C CYS A 102 11.97 -32.32 8.46
N ASP A 103 11.17 -33.37 8.72
CA ASP A 103 10.30 -33.44 9.91
C ASP A 103 11.10 -33.39 11.23
N GLY A 104 12.31 -33.98 11.24
CA GLY A 104 13.20 -34.02 12.42
C GLY A 104 14.11 -32.82 12.59
N CYS A 105 14.04 -31.80 11.73
CA CYS A 105 14.90 -30.62 11.83
C CYS A 105 14.48 -29.75 13.02
N PRO A 106 15.44 -29.22 13.81
CA PRO A 106 15.13 -28.48 15.03
C PRO A 106 14.50 -27.11 14.75
N GLU A 107 14.83 -26.51 13.60
CA GLU A 107 14.33 -25.19 13.21
C GLU A 107 13.15 -25.32 12.24
N THR A 108 12.15 -24.45 12.41
CA THR A 108 10.98 -24.36 11.53
C THR A 108 11.38 -24.17 10.07
N LEU A 109 12.35 -23.29 9.82
CA LEU A 109 12.96 -23.03 8.53
C LEU A 109 14.41 -22.60 8.77
N ASN A 110 15.35 -23.28 8.10
CA ASN A 110 16.78 -23.02 8.19
C ASN A 110 17.37 -22.83 6.79
N ASN A 111 18.27 -21.86 6.66
CA ASN A 111 18.86 -21.45 5.40
C ASN A 111 20.39 -21.53 5.47
N THR A 112 21.01 -22.16 4.47
CA THR A 112 22.47 -22.16 4.32
C THR A 112 22.87 -21.22 3.19
N PHE A 113 23.78 -20.29 3.48
CA PHE A 113 24.34 -19.34 2.51
C PHE A 113 25.84 -19.56 2.32
N THR A 114 26.34 -19.30 1.11
CA THR A 114 27.76 -19.24 0.82
C THR A 114 28.22 -17.79 0.65
N PRO A 115 29.48 -17.45 0.99
CA PRO A 115 30.00 -16.10 0.77
C PRO A 115 29.83 -15.68 -0.69
N GLY A 116 29.22 -14.52 -0.91
CA GLY A 116 28.96 -13.97 -2.25
C GLY A 116 27.63 -14.37 -2.88
N ASN A 117 26.79 -15.16 -2.19
CA ASN A 117 25.43 -15.46 -2.63
C ASN A 117 24.42 -14.68 -1.78
N ASP A 118 23.48 -14.02 -2.44
CA ASP A 118 22.34 -13.36 -1.81
C ASP A 118 21.14 -14.32 -1.65
N GLU A 119 21.26 -15.53 -2.18
CA GLU A 119 20.25 -16.60 -2.13
C GLU A 119 20.77 -17.82 -1.37
N ALA A 120 19.87 -18.50 -0.66
CA ALA A 120 20.20 -19.70 0.08
C ALA A 120 20.51 -20.85 -0.89
N ILE A 121 21.62 -21.55 -0.66
CA ILE A 121 22.04 -22.71 -1.45
C ILE A 121 21.40 -24.03 -0.95
N ALA A 122 20.84 -24.01 0.25
CA ALA A 122 20.06 -25.10 0.82
C ALA A 122 19.06 -24.52 1.82
N VAL A 123 17.82 -25.01 1.76
CA VAL A 123 16.75 -24.63 2.68
C VAL A 123 16.13 -25.89 3.26
N SER A 124 16.01 -25.98 4.57
CA SER A 124 15.26 -27.07 5.24
C SER A 124 14.10 -26.51 6.02
N TYR A 125 12.93 -27.14 5.94
CA TYR A 125 11.74 -26.75 6.70
C TYR A 125 11.03 -27.96 7.29
N ASN A 126 10.39 -27.81 8.44
CA ASN A 126 9.72 -28.90 9.15
C ASN A 126 8.20 -28.66 9.25
N ARG A 127 7.48 -29.49 10.02
CA ARG A 127 6.01 -29.37 10.13
C ARG A 127 5.54 -28.02 10.68
N ASN A 128 6.34 -27.38 11.54
CA ASN A 128 5.98 -26.10 12.15
C ASN A 128 5.84 -25.00 11.12
N PHE A 129 6.44 -25.16 9.93
CA PHE A 129 6.28 -24.20 8.85
C PHE A 129 4.81 -24.08 8.44
N PHE A 130 4.07 -25.18 8.40
CA PHE A 130 2.63 -25.16 8.11
C PHE A 130 1.82 -24.52 9.25
N THR A 131 2.28 -24.61 10.49
CA THR A 131 1.70 -23.88 11.62
C THR A 131 1.88 -22.38 11.44
N VAL A 132 3.08 -21.92 11.07
CA VAL A 132 3.34 -20.52 10.72
C VAL A 132 2.42 -20.04 9.58
N LEU A 133 2.29 -20.83 8.50
CA LEU A 133 1.42 -20.47 7.38
C LEU A 133 -0.07 -20.41 7.74
N ASN A 134 -0.48 -21.07 8.82
CA ASN A 134 -1.87 -21.10 9.26
C ASN A 134 -2.18 -20.07 10.35
N GLU A 135 -1.23 -19.79 11.23
CA GLU A 135 -1.48 -19.02 12.46
C GLU A 135 -0.92 -17.60 12.41
N ASN A 136 0.10 -17.33 11.59
CA ASN A 136 0.78 -16.02 11.55
C ASN A 136 0.28 -15.11 10.41
N VAL A 137 -0.88 -15.41 9.86
CA VAL A 137 -1.51 -14.69 8.74
C VAL A 137 -3.02 -14.54 8.96
N PRO A 138 -3.72 -13.66 8.22
CA PRO A 138 -5.17 -13.56 8.33
C PRO A 138 -5.89 -14.89 8.03
N PRO A 139 -7.07 -15.16 8.61
CA PRO A 139 -7.75 -16.46 8.47
C PRO A 139 -8.11 -16.89 7.04
N ARG A 140 -8.17 -15.92 6.11
CA ARG A 140 -8.50 -16.14 4.70
C ARG A 140 -7.28 -16.10 3.79
N GLN A 141 -6.08 -16.13 4.36
CA GLN A 141 -4.84 -16.12 3.60
C GLN A 141 -4.73 -17.37 2.72
N GLU A 142 -4.50 -17.15 1.44
CA GLU A 142 -4.23 -18.22 0.48
C GLU A 142 -2.76 -18.19 0.06
N PHE A 143 -2.21 -19.38 -0.22
CA PHE A 143 -0.84 -19.55 -0.65
C PHE A 143 -0.75 -20.29 -1.98
N ILE A 144 0.17 -19.84 -2.83
CA ILE A 144 0.74 -20.65 -3.90
C ILE A 144 2.06 -21.21 -3.37
N PHE A 145 2.06 -22.49 -3.02
CA PHE A 145 3.20 -23.15 -2.39
C PHE A 145 4.10 -23.82 -3.44
N GLY A 146 5.30 -23.29 -3.63
CA GLY A 146 6.32 -23.90 -4.50
C GLY A 146 6.88 -25.19 -3.90
N LEU A 147 7.08 -26.19 -4.75
CA LEU A 147 7.71 -27.46 -4.40
C LEU A 147 9.02 -27.61 -5.19
N ASN A 148 9.97 -28.31 -4.57
CA ASN A 148 11.17 -28.85 -5.22
C ASN A 148 10.82 -30.17 -5.92
#